data_AF-V5ASK8-F1
#
_entry.id   AF-V5ASK8-F1
#
_cell.length_a   1.000
_cell.length_b   1.000
_cell.length_c   1.000
_cell.angle_alpha   90.00
_cell.angle_beta   90.00
_cell.angle_gamma   90.00
#
_symmetry.space_group_name_H-M   'P 1'
#
loop_
_entity.id
_entity.type
_entity.pdbx_description
1 polymer ?
#
loop_
_entity_poly.entity_id
_entity_poly.type
_entity_poly.pdbx_seq_one_letter_code
_entity_poly.pdbx_strand_id
1 'polypeptide(L)'
;MPQVSAEKAVGAGMTDVVRIDGVYYDTMKLATIHPGGPMMIKMANGTDATRIFVSYHRRRFPHKKYKQMQVAAAEVKCELIPEEDTPNFDLYLELCERVRPILRPTNGFAPWYYFIKAAVWCLLVLSLDLYAVFAWRPHSLTLLQSLAMAMVGLNVQHDANHGALSRNPVVNRVFGLMQDLLGGSSMSWIIHHDFIHHIYTNDPHRDLDLEIPLLRLHRFVPKRYYYGLQHFYFLFLEAVFGPIHVASNFFFCGLGRRRGFGYSAMSGDSAVS
;
A
#
# COMPACT_ATOMS: atom_id res chain seq x y z
N MET A 1 -40.82 -13.65 -38.24
CA MET A 1 -39.84 -13.63 -37.15
C MET A 1 -38.99 -12.38 -37.31
N PRO A 2 -38.76 -11.63 -36.23
CA PRO A 2 -38.31 -10.25 -36.30
C PRO A 2 -36.82 -10.15 -36.63
N GLN A 3 -36.47 -9.11 -37.40
CA GLN A 3 -35.10 -8.68 -37.65
C GLN A 3 -34.47 -8.25 -36.34
N VAL A 4 -33.43 -8.96 -35.91
CA VAL A 4 -32.56 -8.51 -34.83
C VAL A 4 -31.67 -7.41 -35.41
N SER A 5 -31.91 -6.18 -34.95
CA SER A 5 -31.07 -5.03 -35.23
C SER A 5 -29.64 -5.34 -34.82
N ALA A 6 -28.69 -5.12 -35.74
CA ALA A 6 -27.28 -5.12 -35.42
C ALA A 6 -27.00 -4.07 -34.34
N GLU A 7 -26.76 -4.53 -33.12
CA GLU A 7 -26.07 -3.73 -32.10
C GLU A 7 -24.77 -3.25 -32.72
N LYS A 8 -24.60 -1.92 -32.81
CA LYS A 8 -23.34 -1.29 -33.14
C LYS A 8 -22.27 -1.86 -32.21
N ALA A 9 -21.29 -2.56 -32.77
CA ALA A 9 -20.10 -3.00 -32.07
C ALA A 9 -19.46 -1.78 -31.35
N VAL A 10 -19.55 -1.77 -30.03
CA VAL A 10 -18.79 -0.86 -29.17
C VAL A 10 -17.32 -1.20 -29.41
N GLY A 11 -16.55 -0.22 -29.89
CA GLY A 11 -15.18 -0.42 -30.35
C GLY A 11 -14.27 -1.12 -29.33
N ALA A 12 -13.42 -2.01 -29.84
CA ALA A 12 -12.46 -2.85 -29.14
C ALA A 12 -11.27 -2.06 -28.56
N GLY A 13 -11.54 -1.12 -27.65
CA GLY A 13 -10.51 -0.39 -26.92
C GLY A 13 -9.88 -1.25 -25.81
N MET A 14 -8.62 -1.00 -25.52
CA MET A 14 -7.88 -1.73 -24.47
C MET A 14 -8.23 -1.18 -23.09
N THR A 15 -8.60 -2.08 -22.16
CA THR A 15 -9.02 -1.73 -20.79
C THR A 15 -7.91 -1.91 -19.76
N ASP A 16 -6.98 -2.84 -19.99
CA ASP A 16 -5.88 -3.12 -19.07
C ASP A 16 -4.68 -2.21 -19.35
N VAL A 17 -4.87 -0.92 -19.05
CA VAL A 17 -3.89 0.12 -19.28
C VAL A 17 -3.55 0.89 -18.01
N VAL A 18 -2.30 1.33 -17.91
CA VAL A 18 -1.80 2.22 -16.87
C VAL A 18 -1.16 3.44 -17.51
N ARG A 19 -1.40 4.63 -16.96
CA ARG A 19 -0.81 5.89 -17.45
C ARG A 19 0.40 6.24 -16.59
N ILE A 20 1.52 6.60 -17.22
CA ILE A 20 2.76 7.04 -16.53
C ILE A 20 3.36 8.20 -17.33
N ASP A 21 3.58 9.34 -16.67
CA ASP A 21 4.06 10.60 -17.26
C ASP A 21 3.27 10.95 -18.56
N GLY A 22 1.94 10.75 -18.54
CA GLY A 22 1.04 11.02 -19.67
C GLY A 22 1.05 9.98 -20.81
N VAL A 23 1.85 8.92 -20.71
CA VAL A 23 1.94 7.85 -21.71
C VAL A 23 1.22 6.60 -21.21
N TYR A 24 0.44 5.95 -22.06
CA TYR A 24 -0.31 4.73 -21.73
C TYR A 24 0.51 3.48 -22.01
N TYR A 25 0.39 2.50 -21.12
CA TYR A 25 1.08 1.21 -21.19
C TYR A 25 0.12 0.05 -20.98
N ASP A 26 0.38 -1.06 -21.65
CA ASP A 26 -0.23 -2.36 -21.40
C ASP A 26 0.15 -2.88 -20.01
N THR A 27 -0.80 -2.84 -19.08
CA THR A 27 -0.57 -3.22 -17.68
C THR A 27 -0.15 -4.67 -17.57
N MET A 28 -0.77 -5.56 -18.37
CA MET A 28 -0.54 -6.99 -18.28
C MET A 28 0.86 -7.35 -18.76
N LYS A 29 1.31 -6.78 -19.88
CA LYS A 29 2.70 -6.95 -20.35
C LYS A 29 3.69 -6.38 -19.36
N LEU A 30 3.46 -5.17 -18.86
CA LEU A 30 4.37 -4.54 -17.89
C LEU A 30 4.48 -5.35 -16.59
N ALA A 31 3.37 -5.91 -16.10
CA ALA A 31 3.33 -6.74 -14.90
C ALA A 31 4.19 -8.01 -15.01
N THR A 32 4.26 -8.64 -16.18
CA THR A 32 5.04 -9.88 -16.37
C THR A 32 6.55 -9.70 -16.22
N ILE A 33 7.06 -8.50 -16.51
CA ILE A 33 8.50 -8.22 -16.52
C ILE A 33 8.94 -7.36 -15.34
N HIS A 34 8.00 -6.95 -14.48
CA HIS A 34 8.29 -6.02 -13.40
C HIS A 34 9.10 -6.69 -12.28
N PRO A 35 10.29 -6.16 -11.91
CA PRO A 35 11.14 -6.77 -10.89
C PRO A 35 10.52 -6.84 -9.50
N GLY A 36 9.62 -5.91 -9.16
CA GLY A 36 8.85 -5.93 -7.90
C GLY A 36 7.67 -6.90 -7.92
N GLY A 37 7.49 -7.64 -9.01
CA GLY A 37 6.37 -8.56 -9.20
C GLY A 37 5.16 -7.94 -9.89
N PRO A 38 4.19 -8.79 -10.29
CA PRO A 38 3.04 -8.36 -11.09
C PRO A 38 1.96 -7.66 -10.26
N MET A 39 1.91 -7.87 -8.94
CA MET A 39 0.82 -7.40 -8.09
C MET A 39 0.70 -5.88 -8.09
N MET A 40 1.80 -5.15 -7.83
CA MET A 40 1.80 -3.69 -7.80
C MET A 40 1.36 -3.08 -9.13
N ILE A 41 1.83 -3.64 -10.25
CA ILE A 41 1.46 -3.14 -11.57
C ILE A 41 -0.03 -3.41 -11.87
N LYS A 42 -0.53 -4.59 -11.51
CA LYS A 42 -1.96 -4.91 -11.66
C LYS A 42 -2.87 -4.08 -10.77
N MET A 43 -2.41 -3.70 -9.57
CA MET A 43 -3.16 -2.79 -8.69
C MET A 43 -3.23 -1.36 -9.22
N ALA A 44 -2.24 -0.96 -10.03
CA ALA A 44 -2.24 0.32 -10.74
C ALA A 44 -3.03 0.29 -12.06
N ASN A 45 -3.68 -0.82 -12.40
CA ASN A 45 -4.46 -0.90 -13.63
C ASN A 45 -5.60 0.13 -13.62
N GLY A 46 -5.76 0.86 -14.71
CA GLY A 46 -6.78 1.90 -14.81
C GLY A 46 -6.47 3.17 -14.02
N THR A 47 -5.24 3.38 -13.56
CA THR A 47 -4.86 4.60 -12.84
C THR A 47 -3.70 5.34 -13.50
N ASP A 48 -3.47 6.59 -13.08
CA ASP A 48 -2.22 7.28 -13.33
C ASP A 48 -1.18 6.88 -12.27
N ALA A 49 -0.25 6.02 -12.67
CA ALA A 49 0.80 5.49 -11.80
C ALA A 49 2.05 6.37 -11.75
N THR A 50 2.01 7.61 -12.26
CA THR A 50 3.17 8.51 -12.26
C THR A 50 3.67 8.77 -10.84
N ARG A 51 2.78 9.13 -9.92
CA ARG A 51 3.13 9.46 -8.52
C ARG A 51 3.76 8.26 -7.80
N ILE A 52 3.12 7.09 -7.88
CA ILE A 52 3.64 5.86 -7.25
C ILE A 52 4.96 5.40 -7.88
N PHE A 53 5.12 5.55 -9.20
CA PHE A 53 6.39 5.23 -9.84
C PHE A 53 7.52 6.12 -9.31
N VAL A 54 7.29 7.44 -9.26
CA VAL A 54 8.29 8.42 -8.81
C VAL A 54 8.62 8.25 -7.33
N SER A 55 7.63 7.97 -6.47
CA SER A 55 7.88 7.75 -5.03
C SER A 55 8.78 6.54 -4.78
N TYR A 56 8.51 5.40 -5.45
CA TYR A 56 9.31 4.18 -5.30
C TYR A 56 10.68 4.26 -5.96
N HIS A 57 10.73 4.74 -7.20
CA HIS A 57 11.93 4.62 -8.04
C HIS A 57 12.82 5.85 -7.97
N ARG A 58 12.33 6.98 -7.45
CA ARG A 58 13.08 8.24 -7.28
C ARG A 58 13.78 8.69 -8.57
N ARG A 59 13.12 8.49 -9.71
CA ARG A 59 13.59 8.81 -11.07
C ARG A 59 12.40 8.89 -12.03
N ARG A 60 12.64 9.42 -13.23
CA ARG A 60 11.66 9.42 -14.35
C ARG A 60 11.48 8.04 -14.96
N PHE A 61 10.30 7.77 -15.50
CA PHE A 61 10.01 6.50 -16.16
C PHE A 61 10.84 6.36 -17.45
N PRO A 62 11.50 5.22 -17.70
CA PRO A 62 12.38 5.08 -18.87
C PRO A 62 11.57 4.69 -20.11
N HIS A 63 10.76 5.62 -20.63
CA HIS A 63 9.79 5.38 -21.71
C HIS A 63 10.36 4.63 -22.93
N LYS A 64 11.60 4.96 -23.34
CA LYS A 64 12.29 4.32 -24.48
C LYS A 64 12.46 2.81 -24.30
N LYS A 65 12.71 2.34 -23.08
CA LYS A 65 12.91 0.91 -22.77
C LYS A 65 11.62 0.11 -22.95
N TYR A 66 10.47 0.72 -22.69
CA TYR A 66 9.16 0.07 -22.68
C TYR A 66 8.30 0.46 -23.88
N LYS A 67 8.90 0.94 -24.97
CA LYS A 67 8.18 1.42 -26.16
C LYS A 67 7.22 0.38 -26.76
N GLN A 68 7.60 -0.90 -26.71
CA GLN A 68 6.79 -2.01 -27.24
C GLN A 68 5.50 -2.27 -26.45
N MET A 69 5.38 -1.71 -25.24
CA MET A 69 4.22 -1.84 -24.37
C MET A 69 3.37 -0.56 -24.36
N GLN A 70 3.76 0.47 -25.11
CA GLN A 70 2.99 1.70 -25.20
C GLN A 70 1.71 1.46 -25.99
N VAL A 71 0.62 2.03 -25.52
CA VAL A 71 -0.70 1.99 -26.17
C VAL A 71 -1.04 3.39 -26.64
N ALA A 72 -1.57 3.53 -27.85
CA ALA A 72 -1.98 4.83 -28.35
C ALA A 72 -3.21 5.33 -27.59
N ALA A 73 -3.28 6.62 -27.25
CA ALA A 73 -4.39 7.18 -26.49
C ALA A 73 -5.76 6.94 -27.15
N ALA A 74 -5.82 6.89 -28.50
CA ALA A 74 -7.03 6.58 -29.26
C ALA A 74 -7.53 5.13 -29.11
N GLU A 75 -6.65 4.21 -28.69
CA GLU A 75 -6.97 2.79 -28.45
C GLU A 75 -7.38 2.55 -26.99
N VAL A 76 -7.15 3.53 -26.11
CA VAL A 76 -7.53 3.48 -24.71
C VAL A 76 -9.00 3.85 -24.56
N LYS A 77 -9.73 3.10 -23.75
CA LYS A 77 -11.06 3.53 -23.33
C LYS A 77 -10.92 4.65 -22.29
N CYS A 78 -10.85 5.90 -22.78
CA CYS A 78 -10.51 7.11 -22.01
C CYS A 78 -11.32 7.33 -20.72
N GLU A 79 -12.52 6.76 -20.60
CA GLU A 79 -13.36 6.88 -19.39
C GLU A 79 -12.74 6.22 -18.14
N LEU A 80 -11.73 5.36 -18.30
CA LEU A 80 -11.19 4.55 -17.20
C LEU A 80 -10.09 5.24 -16.38
N ILE A 81 -9.34 6.19 -16.95
CA ILE A 81 -8.21 6.82 -16.25
C ILE A 81 -8.50 8.31 -16.09
N PRO A 82 -8.85 8.79 -14.89
CA PRO A 82 -8.99 10.23 -14.65
C PRO A 82 -7.64 10.90 -14.89
N GLU A 83 -7.64 11.99 -15.66
CA GLU A 83 -6.45 12.84 -15.76
C GLU A 83 -6.28 13.58 -14.44
N GLU A 84 -5.25 13.19 -13.68
CA GLU A 84 -4.88 13.90 -12.47
C GLU A 84 -3.86 15.00 -12.77
N ASP A 85 -4.02 16.15 -12.12
CA ASP A 85 -2.96 17.16 -12.03
C ASP A 85 -1.78 16.54 -11.26
N THR A 86 -0.71 16.22 -11.97
CA THR A 86 0.54 15.73 -11.38
C THR A 86 1.42 16.92 -10.99
N PRO A 87 1.99 16.93 -9.78
CA PRO A 87 2.90 17.98 -9.37
C PRO A 87 4.20 17.91 -10.19
N ASN A 88 4.91 19.04 -10.31
CA ASN A 88 6.25 18.99 -10.88
C ASN A 88 7.21 18.27 -9.92
N PHE A 89 7.72 17.11 -10.35
CA PHE A 89 8.68 16.29 -9.61
C PHE A 89 10.15 16.74 -9.73
N ASP A 90 10.48 17.76 -10.53
CA ASP A 90 11.87 18.17 -10.77
C ASP A 90 12.60 18.54 -9.48
N LEU A 91 11.97 19.34 -8.61
CA LEU A 91 12.55 19.70 -7.31
C LEU A 91 12.74 18.47 -6.40
N TYR A 92 11.78 17.54 -6.40
CA TYR A 92 11.89 16.31 -5.63
C TYR A 92 13.04 15.43 -6.13
N LEU A 93 13.18 15.28 -7.45
CA LEU A 93 14.25 14.50 -8.07
C LEU A 93 15.61 15.18 -7.85
N GLU A 94 15.69 16.50 -7.95
CA GLU A 94 16.90 17.27 -7.61
C GLU A 94 17.32 17.04 -6.16
N LEU A 95 16.36 17.07 -5.21
CA LEU A 95 16.64 16.77 -3.81
C LEU A 95 17.12 15.32 -3.64
N CYS A 96 16.51 14.36 -4.34
CA CYS A 96 16.97 12.97 -4.33
C CYS A 96 18.42 12.85 -4.82
N GLU A 97 18.80 13.55 -5.89
CA GLU A 97 20.18 13.56 -6.40
C GLU A 97 21.17 14.18 -5.40
N ARG A 98 20.80 15.28 -4.74
CA ARG A 98 21.63 15.93 -3.72
C ARG A 98 21.86 15.04 -2.49
N VAL A 99 20.85 14.27 -2.08
CA VAL A 99 20.91 13.39 -0.90
C VAL A 99 21.58 12.05 -1.20
N ARG A 100 21.47 11.54 -2.44
CA ARG A 100 22.00 10.23 -2.85
C ARG A 100 23.47 9.98 -2.46
N PRO A 101 24.43 10.90 -2.67
CA PRO A 101 25.83 10.65 -2.29
C PRO A 101 26.07 10.56 -0.77
N ILE A 102 25.13 11.05 0.05
CA ILE A 102 25.19 11.00 1.52
C ILE A 102 24.70 9.63 2.03
N LEU A 103 23.78 9.01 1.31
CA LEU A 103 23.20 7.72 1.69
C LEU A 103 24.14 6.56 1.36
N ARG A 104 24.17 5.56 2.24
CA ARG A 104 24.87 4.30 1.94
C ARG A 104 24.26 3.67 0.69
N PRO A 105 25.05 3.33 -0.34
CA PRO A 105 24.52 2.69 -1.53
C PRO A 105 23.92 1.33 -1.15
N THR A 106 22.69 1.09 -1.60
CA THR A 106 21.99 -0.19 -1.45
C THR A 106 21.70 -0.76 -2.83
N ASN A 107 21.63 -2.09 -2.93
CA ASN A 107 21.30 -2.79 -4.18
C ASN A 107 19.79 -2.78 -4.49
N GLY A 108 19.01 -1.94 -3.80
CA GLY A 108 17.55 -1.86 -3.88
C GLY A 108 16.79 -2.97 -3.15
N PHE A 109 17.44 -4.06 -2.78
CA PHE A 109 16.85 -5.20 -2.07
C PHE A 109 17.60 -5.53 -0.78
N ALA A 110 16.95 -6.30 0.09
CA ALA A 110 17.54 -6.69 1.36
C ALA A 110 18.81 -7.54 1.17
N PRO A 111 19.88 -7.28 1.94
CA PRO A 111 21.07 -8.11 1.94
C PRO A 111 20.81 -9.46 2.63
N TRP A 112 21.65 -10.47 2.37
CA TRP A 112 21.45 -11.84 2.88
C TRP A 112 21.27 -11.92 4.41
N TYR A 113 22.00 -11.10 5.18
CA TYR A 113 21.91 -11.09 6.64
C TYR A 113 20.57 -10.55 7.17
N TYR A 114 19.83 -9.78 6.36
CA TYR A 114 18.48 -9.36 6.71
C TYR A 114 17.58 -10.59 6.86
N PHE A 115 17.75 -11.63 6.04
CA PHE A 115 16.92 -12.83 6.12
C PHE A 115 17.16 -13.61 7.42
N ILE A 116 18.34 -13.50 8.04
CA ILE A 116 18.56 -14.02 9.39
C ILE A 116 17.69 -13.25 10.38
N LYS A 117 17.74 -11.91 10.36
CA LYS A 117 16.90 -11.05 11.21
C LYS A 117 15.41 -11.38 11.02
N ALA A 118 14.96 -11.49 9.78
CA ALA A 118 13.57 -11.82 9.45
C ALA A 118 13.17 -13.20 9.97
N ALA A 119 14.01 -14.22 9.73
CA ALA A 119 13.77 -15.57 10.22
C ALA A 119 13.70 -15.62 11.75
N VAL A 120 14.60 -14.94 12.46
CA VAL A 120 14.58 -14.88 13.93
C VAL A 120 13.26 -14.31 14.44
N TRP A 121 12.81 -13.15 13.92
CA TRP A 121 11.57 -12.55 14.38
C TRP A 121 10.33 -13.38 14.01
N CYS A 122 10.25 -13.89 12.78
CA CYS A 122 9.12 -14.71 12.35
C CYS A 122 9.05 -16.04 13.13
N LEU A 123 10.18 -16.73 13.31
CA LEU A 123 10.21 -17.98 14.06
C LEU A 123 9.89 -17.76 15.53
N LEU A 124 10.31 -16.64 16.12
CA LEU A 124 9.97 -16.30 17.50
C LEU A 124 8.46 -16.09 17.67
N VAL A 125 7.82 -15.35 16.77
CA VAL A 125 6.35 -15.18 16.77
C VAL A 125 5.66 -16.55 16.62
N LEU A 126 5.99 -17.30 15.58
CA LEU A 126 5.37 -18.60 15.29
C LEU A 126 5.56 -19.62 16.41
N SER A 127 6.76 -19.66 17.00
CA SER A 127 7.07 -20.61 18.07
C SER A 127 6.34 -20.27 19.36
N LEU A 128 6.24 -18.97 19.69
CA LEU A 128 5.51 -18.54 20.89
C LEU A 128 3.99 -18.64 20.72
N ASP A 129 3.46 -18.49 19.51
CA ASP A 129 2.06 -18.80 19.20
C ASP A 129 1.78 -20.29 19.31
N LEU A 130 2.63 -21.14 18.73
CA LEU A 130 2.49 -22.59 18.85
C LEU A 130 2.58 -23.05 20.32
N TYR A 131 3.53 -22.51 21.08
CA TYR A 131 3.67 -22.81 22.51
C TYR A 131 2.40 -22.47 23.29
N ALA A 132 1.73 -21.37 22.97
CA ALA A 132 0.48 -20.95 23.60
C ALA A 132 -0.68 -21.91 23.44
N VAL A 133 -0.70 -22.65 22.33
CA VAL A 133 -1.74 -23.65 22.05
C VAL A 133 -1.66 -24.78 23.06
N PHE A 134 -0.46 -25.10 23.55
CA PHE A 134 -0.22 -26.25 24.42
C PHE A 134 0.08 -25.88 25.88
N ALA A 135 0.47 -24.65 26.16
CA ALA A 135 0.91 -24.22 27.48
C ALA A 135 0.52 -22.79 27.81
N TRP A 136 0.30 -22.54 29.10
CA TRP A 136 0.12 -21.18 29.61
C TRP A 136 1.42 -20.38 29.49
N ARG A 137 1.34 -19.19 28.90
CA ARG A 137 2.50 -18.31 28.71
C ARG A 137 2.70 -17.38 29.91
N PRO A 138 3.90 -17.32 30.51
CA PRO A 138 4.23 -16.28 31.49
C PRO A 138 4.31 -14.91 30.81
N HIS A 139 4.07 -13.84 31.57
CA HIS A 139 4.05 -12.47 31.05
C HIS A 139 5.35 -12.04 30.34
N SER A 140 6.50 -12.56 30.77
CA SER A 140 7.79 -12.28 30.13
C SER A 140 7.83 -12.77 28.67
N LEU A 141 7.28 -13.95 28.39
CA LEU A 141 7.19 -14.45 27.02
C LEU A 141 6.15 -13.68 26.20
N THR A 142 5.08 -13.20 26.82
CA THR A 142 4.13 -12.29 26.16
C THR A 142 4.82 -11.00 25.73
N LEU A 143 5.60 -10.36 26.60
CA LEU A 143 6.34 -9.14 26.25
C LEU A 143 7.36 -9.38 25.13
N LEU A 144 8.08 -10.50 25.19
CA LEU A 144 9.01 -10.89 24.14
C LEU A 144 8.30 -11.12 22.80
N GLN A 145 7.13 -11.77 22.82
CA GLN A 145 6.32 -11.95 21.62
C GLN A 145 5.81 -10.62 21.08
N SER A 146 5.31 -9.72 21.93
CA SER A 146 4.84 -8.40 21.51
C SER A 146 5.95 -7.60 20.82
N LEU A 147 7.19 -7.66 21.35
CA LEU A 147 8.35 -7.08 20.69
C LEU A 147 8.62 -7.75 19.34
N ALA A 148 8.59 -9.08 19.27
CA ALA A 148 8.80 -9.81 18.03
C ALA A 148 7.75 -9.45 16.96
N MET A 149 6.47 -9.35 17.34
CA MET A 149 5.37 -8.94 16.47
C MET A 149 5.58 -7.51 15.95
N ALA A 150 5.99 -6.57 16.82
CA ALA A 150 6.33 -5.21 16.40
C ALA A 150 7.50 -5.19 15.40
N MET A 151 8.53 -6.02 15.63
CA MET A 151 9.67 -6.13 14.71
C MET A 151 9.28 -6.77 13.37
N VAL A 152 8.40 -7.77 13.37
CA VAL A 152 7.80 -8.31 12.13
C VAL A 152 6.99 -7.23 11.41
N GLY A 153 6.13 -6.52 12.14
CA GLY A 153 5.27 -5.45 11.65
C GLY A 153 6.03 -4.29 11.01
N LEU A 154 7.09 -3.80 11.65
CA LEU A 154 7.83 -2.60 11.23
C LEU A 154 9.04 -2.89 10.33
N ASN A 155 9.41 -4.15 10.15
CA ASN A 155 10.54 -4.53 9.29
C ASN A 155 10.10 -5.58 8.27
N VAL A 156 9.77 -6.79 8.74
CA VAL A 156 9.70 -7.96 7.86
C VAL A 156 8.51 -7.88 6.91
N GLN A 157 7.28 -7.77 7.43
CA GLN A 157 6.09 -7.67 6.60
C GLN A 157 6.06 -6.36 5.83
N HIS A 158 6.52 -5.27 6.45
CA HIS A 158 6.58 -3.93 5.88
C HIS A 158 7.43 -3.91 4.60
N ASP A 159 8.69 -4.30 4.72
CA ASP A 159 9.63 -4.31 3.59
C ASP A 159 9.21 -5.33 2.51
N ALA A 160 8.57 -6.43 2.93
CA ALA A 160 8.06 -7.45 2.01
C ALA A 160 6.83 -6.97 1.23
N ASN A 161 5.88 -6.28 1.88
CA ASN A 161 4.68 -5.75 1.23
C ASN A 161 5.02 -4.56 0.31
N HIS A 162 6.06 -3.77 0.61
CA HIS A 162 6.66 -2.84 -0.36
C HIS A 162 7.36 -3.52 -1.55
N GLY A 163 7.56 -4.84 -1.51
CA GLY A 163 8.31 -5.58 -2.53
C GLY A 163 9.83 -5.37 -2.49
N ALA A 164 10.36 -4.80 -1.41
CA ALA A 164 11.78 -4.43 -1.27
C ALA A 164 12.63 -5.55 -0.62
N LEU A 165 12.01 -6.57 -0.03
CA LEU A 165 12.73 -7.64 0.66
C LEU A 165 13.54 -8.52 -0.33
N SER A 166 12.97 -8.91 -1.46
CA SER A 166 13.60 -9.80 -2.44
C SER A 166 13.23 -9.46 -3.88
N ARG A 167 14.09 -9.83 -4.84
CA ARG A 167 13.78 -9.82 -6.28
C ARG A 167 12.73 -10.86 -6.65
N ASN A 168 12.56 -11.90 -5.83
CA ASN A 168 11.55 -12.92 -6.08
C ASN A 168 10.22 -12.49 -5.44
N PRO A 169 9.17 -12.21 -6.22
CA PRO A 169 7.90 -11.75 -5.67
C PRO A 169 7.20 -12.78 -4.77
N VAL A 170 7.50 -14.08 -4.93
CA VAL A 170 6.97 -15.11 -4.03
C VAL A 170 7.55 -14.96 -2.63
N VAL A 171 8.84 -14.63 -2.52
CA VAL A 171 9.49 -14.40 -1.22
C VAL A 171 8.87 -13.18 -0.53
N ASN A 172 8.69 -12.08 -1.26
CA ASN A 172 7.97 -10.91 -0.76
C ASN A 172 6.55 -11.27 -0.31
N ARG A 173 5.82 -12.06 -1.10
CA ARG A 173 4.46 -12.45 -0.73
C ARG A 173 4.43 -13.28 0.54
N VAL A 174 5.31 -14.26 0.70
CA VAL A 174 5.37 -15.12 1.90
C VAL A 174 5.65 -14.29 3.15
N PHE A 175 6.65 -13.40 3.13
CA PHE A 175 6.95 -12.55 4.28
C PHE A 175 5.91 -11.45 4.49
N GLY A 176 5.28 -10.96 3.43
CA GLY A 176 4.20 -9.97 3.49
C GLY A 176 2.92 -10.53 4.14
N LEU A 177 2.66 -11.84 3.97
CA LEU A 177 1.56 -12.56 4.63
C LEU A 177 1.72 -12.66 6.15
N MET A 178 2.88 -12.31 6.71
CA MET A 178 3.00 -12.16 8.16
C MET A 178 2.07 -11.06 8.67
N GLN A 179 1.73 -10.05 7.86
CA GLN A 179 0.70 -9.07 8.23
C GLN A 179 -0.65 -9.73 8.51
N ASP A 180 -1.03 -10.72 7.69
CA ASP A 180 -2.27 -11.48 7.86
C ASP A 180 -2.20 -12.39 9.09
N LEU A 181 -1.04 -13.00 9.36
CA LEU A 181 -0.83 -13.80 10.59
C LEU A 181 -1.00 -12.95 11.85
N LEU A 182 -0.52 -11.70 11.84
CA LEU A 182 -0.66 -10.76 12.97
C LEU A 182 -2.10 -10.22 13.12
N GLY A 183 -3.04 -10.66 12.29
CA GLY A 183 -4.46 -10.27 12.33
C GLY A 183 -4.81 -9.04 11.48
N GLY A 184 -3.85 -8.53 10.71
CA GLY A 184 -4.07 -7.48 9.71
C GLY A 184 -4.51 -8.05 8.36
N SER A 185 -4.47 -7.22 7.32
CA SER A 185 -4.61 -7.63 5.93
C SER A 185 -3.46 -7.05 5.12
N SER A 186 -2.64 -7.91 4.52
CA SER A 186 -1.54 -7.44 3.65
C SER A 186 -2.06 -6.62 2.47
N MET A 187 -3.21 -7.00 1.89
CA MET A 187 -3.82 -6.25 0.79
C MET A 187 -4.31 -4.87 1.21
N SER A 188 -5.01 -4.76 2.36
CA SER A 188 -5.42 -3.46 2.89
C SER A 188 -4.19 -2.59 3.17
N TRP A 189 -3.15 -3.17 3.78
CA TRP A 189 -1.91 -2.46 4.06
C TRP A 189 -1.26 -1.92 2.77
N ILE A 190 -1.16 -2.72 1.70
CA ILE A 190 -0.61 -2.26 0.42
C ILE A 190 -1.47 -1.14 -0.18
N ILE A 191 -2.79 -1.24 -0.14
CA ILE A 191 -3.68 -0.19 -0.67
C ILE A 191 -3.50 1.12 0.11
N HIS A 192 -3.65 1.07 1.43
CA HIS A 192 -3.58 2.25 2.29
C HIS A 192 -2.17 2.85 2.34
N HIS A 193 -1.16 2.01 2.53
CA HIS A 193 0.20 2.49 2.73
C HIS A 193 0.94 2.78 1.41
N ASP A 194 0.86 1.89 0.42
CA ASP A 194 1.63 2.03 -0.82
C ASP A 194 0.91 2.90 -1.87
N PHE A 195 -0.41 2.70 -2.02
CA PHE A 195 -1.21 3.36 -3.06
C PHE A 195 -1.91 4.63 -2.60
N ILE A 196 -1.95 4.92 -1.30
CA ILE A 196 -2.53 6.17 -0.79
C ILE A 196 -1.45 6.96 -0.06
N HIS A 197 -0.95 6.46 1.07
CA HIS A 197 0.02 7.17 1.89
C HIS A 197 1.29 7.52 1.11
N HIS A 198 1.94 6.59 0.40
CA HIS A 198 3.15 6.91 -0.37
C HIS A 198 2.92 7.78 -1.62
N ILE A 199 1.68 7.91 -2.08
CA ILE A 199 1.31 8.81 -3.19
C ILE A 199 1.03 10.23 -2.66
N TYR A 200 0.42 10.31 -1.47
CA TYR A 200 -0.14 11.52 -0.89
C TYR A 200 0.40 11.80 0.52
N THR A 201 1.65 11.42 0.79
CA THR A 201 2.21 11.40 2.15
C THR A 201 2.02 12.73 2.87
N ASN A 202 1.38 12.68 4.05
CA ASN A 202 1.05 13.82 4.89
C ASN A 202 0.13 14.86 4.23
N ASP A 203 -0.60 14.52 3.17
CA ASP A 203 -1.66 15.35 2.60
C ASP A 203 -2.96 15.16 3.40
N PRO A 204 -3.42 16.18 4.15
CA PRO A 204 -4.56 16.05 5.05
C PRO A 204 -5.91 15.72 4.40
N HIS A 205 -6.02 15.80 3.08
CA HIS A 205 -7.26 15.52 2.36
C HIS A 205 -7.24 14.19 1.62
N ARG A 206 -6.07 13.54 1.53
CA ARG A 206 -5.88 12.34 0.70
C ARG A 206 -5.18 11.21 1.43
N ASP A 207 -4.42 11.52 2.47
CA ASP A 207 -3.72 10.54 3.31
C ASP A 207 -4.61 10.07 4.45
N LEU A 208 -5.23 8.90 4.28
CA LEU A 208 -6.10 8.29 5.28
C LEU A 208 -5.36 7.93 6.57
N ASP A 209 -4.02 7.79 6.53
CA ASP A 209 -3.20 7.49 7.71
C ASP A 209 -3.18 8.67 8.72
N LEU A 210 -3.67 9.86 8.31
CA LEU A 210 -3.80 11.03 9.19
C LEU A 210 -5.11 11.07 9.97
N GLU A 211 -6.10 10.24 9.63
CA GLU A 211 -7.46 10.28 10.18
C GLU A 211 -7.60 9.51 11.50
N ILE A 212 -6.87 9.93 12.54
CA ILE A 212 -6.91 9.31 13.87
C ILE A 212 -7.58 10.27 14.88
N PRO A 213 -8.84 10.03 15.31
CA PRO A 213 -9.64 10.99 16.10
C PRO A 213 -9.00 11.50 17.41
N LEU A 214 -8.07 10.72 17.98
CA LEU A 214 -7.38 11.02 19.23
C LEU A 214 -5.97 11.59 19.06
N LEU A 215 -5.44 11.66 17.83
CA LEU A 215 -4.12 12.24 17.55
C LEU A 215 -4.26 13.50 16.69
N ARG A 216 -3.37 14.46 16.91
CA ARG A 216 -3.26 15.64 16.05
C ARG A 216 -2.05 15.50 15.15
N LEU A 217 -2.27 14.92 13.97
CA LEU A 217 -1.20 14.60 13.01
C LEU A 217 -0.94 15.70 11.97
N HIS A 218 -1.87 16.64 11.78
CA HIS A 218 -1.69 17.75 10.86
C HIS A 218 -2.24 19.07 11.41
N ARG A 219 -1.85 20.17 10.77
CA ARG A 219 -2.13 21.53 11.27
C ARG A 219 -3.62 21.90 11.22
N PHE A 220 -4.39 21.29 10.31
CA PHE A 220 -5.80 21.61 10.08
C PHE A 220 -6.75 20.96 11.10
N VAL A 221 -6.31 19.98 11.89
CA VAL A 221 -7.09 19.50 13.04
C VAL A 221 -7.14 20.62 14.10
N PRO A 222 -8.33 21.07 14.52
CA PRO A 222 -8.49 22.09 15.55
C PRO A 222 -7.76 21.70 16.83
N LYS A 223 -7.04 22.65 17.44
CA LYS A 223 -6.34 22.38 18.70
C LYS A 223 -7.37 22.14 19.81
N ARG A 224 -7.15 21.08 20.60
CA ARG A 224 -7.92 20.72 21.78
C ARG A 224 -6.93 20.47 22.92
N TYR A 225 -7.32 20.75 24.16
CA TYR A 225 -6.41 20.72 25.32
C TYR A 225 -5.75 19.34 25.49
N TYR A 226 -6.47 18.26 25.21
CA TYR A 226 -5.97 16.91 25.38
C TYR A 226 -4.86 16.56 24.38
N TYR A 227 -4.76 17.20 23.21
CA TYR A 227 -3.61 16.98 22.31
C TYR A 227 -2.29 17.42 22.95
N GLY A 228 -2.31 18.29 23.96
CA GLY A 228 -1.13 18.59 24.77
C GLY A 228 -0.58 17.36 25.51
N LEU A 229 -1.42 16.36 25.78
CA LEU A 229 -1.08 15.11 26.47
C LEU A 229 -0.87 13.93 25.50
N GLN A 230 -0.92 14.15 24.18
CA GLN A 230 -0.83 13.04 23.21
C GLN A 230 0.44 12.22 23.31
N HIS A 231 1.55 12.82 23.74
CA HIS A 231 2.82 12.15 23.99
C HIS A 231 2.76 11.17 25.17
N PHE A 232 1.75 11.23 26.03
CA PHE A 232 1.52 10.24 27.09
C PHE A 232 0.58 9.12 26.64
N TYR A 233 -0.53 9.46 25.99
CA TYR A 233 -1.55 8.47 25.66
C TYR A 233 -1.32 7.76 24.32
N PHE A 234 -0.42 8.22 23.44
CA PHE A 234 -0.21 7.54 22.15
C PHE A 234 0.25 6.09 22.33
N LEU A 235 1.07 5.78 23.35
CA LEU A 235 1.49 4.41 23.65
C LEU A 235 0.30 3.52 24.01
N PHE A 236 -0.68 4.08 24.73
CA PHE A 236 -1.92 3.37 25.03
C PHE A 236 -2.77 3.16 23.77
N LEU A 237 -2.87 4.18 22.90
CA LEU A 237 -3.56 4.05 21.61
C LEU A 237 -2.93 2.97 20.73
N GLU A 238 -1.60 2.93 20.67
CA GLU A 238 -0.86 1.91 19.94
C GLU A 238 -1.15 0.50 20.49
N ALA A 239 -1.17 0.35 21.82
CA ALA A 239 -1.46 -0.93 22.46
C ALA A 239 -2.86 -1.48 22.13
N VAL A 240 -3.84 -0.60 21.88
CA VAL A 240 -5.22 -1.02 21.52
C VAL A 240 -5.48 -1.03 20.01
N PHE A 241 -4.57 -0.47 19.20
CA PHE A 241 -4.72 -0.37 17.75
C PHE A 241 -4.88 -1.75 17.09
N GLY A 242 -3.98 -2.69 17.40
CA GLY A 242 -4.03 -4.07 16.89
C GLY A 242 -5.38 -4.75 17.17
N PRO A 243 -5.83 -4.85 18.44
CA PRO A 243 -7.14 -5.39 18.78
C PRO A 243 -8.31 -4.74 18.04
N ILE A 244 -8.30 -3.40 17.88
CA ILE A 244 -9.34 -2.67 17.15
C ILE A 244 -9.36 -3.11 15.67
N HIS A 245 -8.19 -3.25 15.04
CA HIS A 245 -8.09 -3.72 13.66
C HIS A 245 -8.55 -5.17 13.49
N VAL A 246 -8.16 -6.07 14.38
CA VAL A 246 -8.62 -7.46 14.35
C VAL A 246 -10.15 -7.52 14.46
N ALA A 247 -10.72 -6.80 15.41
CA ALA A 247 -12.18 -6.72 15.58
C ALA A 247 -12.84 -6.12 14.32
N SER A 248 -12.31 -5.03 13.79
CA SER A 248 -12.84 -4.35 12.59
C SER A 248 -12.82 -5.27 11.37
N ASN A 249 -11.72 -6.00 11.15
CA ASN A 249 -11.59 -7.00 10.08
C ASN A 249 -12.60 -8.15 10.26
N PHE A 250 -12.77 -8.65 11.48
CA PHE A 250 -13.75 -9.69 11.78
C PHE A 250 -15.18 -9.24 11.46
N PHE A 251 -15.56 -8.03 11.90
CA PHE A 251 -16.86 -7.45 11.59
C PHE A 251 -17.05 -7.17 10.10
N PHE A 252 -16.02 -6.66 9.41
CA PHE A 252 -16.05 -6.43 7.97
C PHE A 252 -16.31 -7.74 7.21
N CYS A 253 -15.58 -8.81 7.54
CA CYS A 253 -15.78 -10.12 6.92
C CYS A 253 -17.15 -10.74 7.26
N GLY A 254 -17.64 -10.56 8.48
CA GLY A 254 -18.93 -11.09 8.94
C GLY A 254 -20.15 -10.33 8.40
N LEU A 255 -20.07 -9.00 8.29
CA LEU A 255 -21.16 -8.12 7.86
C LEU A 255 -21.10 -7.79 6.36
N GLY A 256 -19.91 -7.74 5.77
CA GLY A 256 -19.70 -7.47 4.33
C GLY A 256 -20.31 -8.53 3.42
N ARG A 257 -20.60 -9.73 3.94
CA ARG A 257 -21.41 -10.73 3.23
C ARG A 257 -22.91 -10.40 3.14
N ARG A 258 -23.43 -9.52 4.01
CA ARG A 258 -24.87 -9.18 4.08
C ARG A 258 -25.22 -7.82 3.49
N ARG A 259 -24.24 -6.94 3.32
CA ARG A 259 -24.43 -5.62 2.70
C ARG A 259 -23.29 -5.43 1.73
N GLY A 260 -23.59 -5.37 0.44
CA GLY A 260 -22.64 -4.97 -0.59
C GLY A 260 -22.20 -3.54 -0.35
N PHE A 261 -21.26 -3.35 0.59
CA PHE A 261 -20.60 -2.09 0.85
C PHE A 261 -19.62 -1.85 -0.30
N GLY A 262 -20.15 -1.32 -1.39
CA GLY A 262 -19.38 -0.46 -2.26
C GLY A 262 -18.94 0.76 -1.44
N TYR A 263 -17.71 1.19 -1.64
CA TYR A 263 -17.20 2.47 -1.16
C TYR A 263 -18.15 3.59 -1.59
N SER A 264 -19.02 4.03 -0.68
CA SER A 264 -19.95 5.15 -0.87
C SER A 264 -19.64 6.29 0.12
N ALA A 265 -18.41 6.33 0.63
CA ALA A 265 -17.89 7.43 1.45
C ALA A 265 -16.88 8.26 0.63
N MET A 266 -17.26 8.67 -0.58
CA MET A 266 -16.52 9.65 -1.40
C MET A 266 -17.46 10.55 -2.23
N SER A 267 -18.73 10.70 -1.82
CA SER A 267 -19.55 11.84 -2.24
C SER A 267 -19.68 12.77 -1.05
N GLY A 268 -18.87 13.83 -1.05
CA GLY A 268 -19.07 14.95 -0.15
C GLY A 268 -20.42 15.59 -0.44
N ASP A 269 -21.42 15.23 0.36
CA ASP A 269 -22.65 15.98 0.52
C ASP A 269 -23.16 15.72 1.96
N SER A 270 -22.56 16.42 2.91
CA SER A 270 -23.28 16.79 4.13
C SER A 270 -23.65 18.26 3.98
N ALA A 271 -24.81 18.44 3.35
CA ALA A 271 -25.47 19.71 3.20
C ALA A 271 -25.69 20.36 4.57
N VAL A 272 -25.49 21.68 4.53
CA VAL A 272 -26.05 22.67 5.43
C VAL A 272 -27.49 22.32 5.86
N SER A 273 -27.70 22.14 7.16
CA SER A 273 -28.91 22.54 7.88
C SER A 273 -28.60 22.69 9.37
#